data_AF-A0A367IWN0-F1
#
_entry.id   AF-A0A367IWN0-F1
#
_cell.length_a   1.000
_cell.length_b   1.000
_cell.length_c   1.000
_cell.angle_alpha   90.00
_cell.angle_beta   90.00
_cell.angle_gamma   90.00
#
_symmetry.space_group_name_H-M   'P 1'
#
loop_
_entity.id
_entity.type
_entity.pdbx_description
1 polymer ?
#
loop_
_entity_poly.entity_id
_entity_poly.type
_entity_poly.pdbx_seq_one_letter_code
_entity_poly.pdbx_strand_id
1 'polypeptide(L)'
;QHHGCILVDSTRKGKRIPDALSKTIPIWCCTINRAVQRIKGYHWDTDFHSLPSAVSRSEHAQIEAKMESLVDKLMSSGIDVYAIADQLKKPLRPIWFTPQSCGTIVPDFDDCSFWPVVCLSASEAVENGYQVRPGYLYVQGSGDDQEAWCLGLTPSLFWENHQFILESKGECERRVREIVKDSLEKMNSQPTGSFAFIKPTTIAISDLASAQSNWQQFDIIINCSEKNLELNSDTYLHLPIPEGKRGKDSSVGIALSILVNYFDLDGQLQKETKPRVDKKVIQHQLVRIISSWEKASPSRTTLKKVNVYFMSHSNTTD
;
A
#
# COMPACT_ATOMS: atom_id res chain seq x y z
N GLN A 1 -10.81 17.64 3.26
CA GLN A 1 -10.34 18.96 2.81
C GLN A 1 -10.24 19.06 1.29
N HIS A 2 -9.79 18.03 0.55
CA HIS A 2 -9.57 18.14 -0.91
C HIS A 2 -10.59 17.42 -1.80
N HIS A 3 -11.65 16.84 -1.23
CA HIS A 3 -12.83 16.38 -1.99
C HIS A 3 -12.53 15.42 -3.18
N GLY A 4 -11.45 14.65 -3.09
CA GLY A 4 -10.98 13.75 -4.14
C GLY A 4 -9.54 13.30 -3.85
N CYS A 5 -8.93 12.57 -4.79
CA CYS A 5 -7.52 12.19 -4.69
C CYS A 5 -6.85 12.08 -6.07
N ILE A 6 -5.52 12.13 -6.07
CA ILE A 6 -4.70 11.88 -7.24
C ILE A 6 -3.89 10.62 -7.00
N LEU A 7 -4.01 9.67 -7.92
CA LEU A 7 -3.24 8.44 -7.95
C LEU A 7 -2.27 8.53 -9.13
N VAL A 8 -0.99 8.57 -8.81
CA VAL A 8 0.08 8.69 -9.80
C VAL A 8 0.70 7.32 -10.01
N ASP A 9 0.78 6.90 -11.26
CA ASP A 9 1.48 5.69 -11.64
C ASP A 9 2.25 5.94 -12.94
N SER A 10 3.27 5.14 -13.19
CA SER A 10 4.04 5.16 -14.43
C SER A 10 3.69 3.95 -15.27
N THR A 11 4.05 3.94 -16.55
CA THR A 11 3.78 2.77 -17.38
C THR A 11 4.94 2.48 -18.28
N ARG A 12 5.15 1.21 -18.56
CA ARG A 12 6.23 0.69 -19.41
C ARG A 12 5.79 0.72 -20.89
N LYS A 13 6.70 0.30 -21.78
CA LYS A 13 6.51 0.30 -23.23
C LYS A 13 5.11 -0.16 -23.68
N GLY A 14 4.53 0.59 -24.61
CA GLY A 14 3.34 0.18 -25.37
C GLY A 14 1.98 0.53 -24.75
N LYS A 15 1.96 1.13 -23.55
CA LYS A 15 0.73 1.62 -22.91
C LYS A 15 0.80 3.13 -22.65
N ARG A 16 -0.35 3.79 -22.70
CA ARG A 16 -0.49 5.20 -22.29
C ARG A 16 -0.82 5.35 -20.80
N ILE A 17 -1.60 4.41 -20.29
CA ILE A 17 -2.06 4.35 -18.91
C ILE A 17 -1.83 2.92 -18.42
N PRO A 18 -1.26 2.71 -17.22
CA PRO A 18 -1.03 1.38 -16.66
C PRO A 18 -2.35 0.67 -16.32
N ASP A 19 -2.31 -0.67 -16.23
CA ASP A 19 -3.51 -1.46 -15.89
C ASP A 19 -4.07 -1.12 -14.51
N ALA A 20 -3.20 -0.72 -13.57
CA ALA A 20 -3.63 -0.26 -12.25
C ALA A 20 -4.61 0.93 -12.37
N LEU A 21 -4.24 1.94 -13.17
CA LEU A 21 -5.05 3.15 -13.35
C LEU A 21 -6.22 2.98 -14.33
N SER A 22 -6.09 2.12 -15.35
CA SER A 22 -7.13 1.92 -16.37
C SER A 22 -8.19 0.88 -15.98
N LYS A 23 -7.87 -0.06 -15.07
CA LYS A 23 -8.74 -1.17 -14.70
C LYS A 23 -8.92 -1.27 -13.19
N THR A 24 -7.82 -1.43 -12.44
CA THR A 24 -7.89 -1.71 -10.98
C THR A 24 -8.57 -0.57 -10.21
N ILE A 25 -8.17 0.67 -10.42
CA ILE A 25 -8.77 1.84 -9.75
C ILE A 25 -10.25 2.02 -10.11
N PRO A 26 -10.65 1.98 -11.40
CA PRO A 26 -12.06 1.96 -11.78
C PRO A 26 -12.89 0.87 -11.11
N ILE A 27 -12.33 -0.35 -11.03
CA ILE A 27 -12.97 -1.49 -10.35
C ILE A 27 -13.19 -1.17 -8.87
N TRP A 28 -12.19 -0.61 -8.19
CA TRP A 28 -12.31 -0.20 -6.80
C TRP A 28 -13.34 0.92 -6.59
N CYS A 29 -13.35 1.94 -7.45
CA CYS A 29 -14.34 3.02 -7.39
C CYS A 29 -15.76 2.46 -7.47
N CYS A 30 -16.04 1.62 -8.46
CA CYS A 30 -17.35 0.98 -8.65
C CYS A 30 -17.70 0.05 -7.48
N THR A 31 -16.75 -0.78 -7.03
CA THR A 31 -16.97 -1.73 -5.92
C THR A 31 -17.31 -1.00 -4.61
N ILE A 32 -16.56 0.06 -4.28
CA ILE A 32 -16.83 0.89 -3.09
C ILE A 32 -18.16 1.60 -3.24
N ASN A 33 -18.45 2.21 -4.39
CA ASN A 33 -19.72 2.89 -4.62
C ASN A 33 -20.92 1.96 -4.46
N ARG A 34 -20.88 0.75 -5.03
CA ARG A 34 -21.95 -0.26 -4.87
C ARG A 34 -22.08 -0.73 -3.42
N ALA A 35 -20.96 -0.95 -2.72
CA ALA A 35 -20.98 -1.32 -1.31
C ALA A 35 -21.61 -0.23 -0.43
N VAL A 36 -21.23 1.03 -0.67
CA VAL A 36 -21.78 2.20 0.03
C VAL A 36 -23.27 2.40 -0.31
N GLN A 37 -23.68 2.18 -1.55
CA GLN A 37 -25.08 2.24 -1.98
C GLN A 37 -25.94 1.20 -1.24
N ARG A 38 -25.45 -0.04 -1.07
CA ARG A 38 -26.14 -1.09 -0.29
C ARG A 38 -26.38 -0.67 1.17
N ILE A 39 -25.49 0.12 1.76
CA ILE A 39 -25.60 0.60 3.16
C ILE A 39 -26.52 1.82 3.25
N LYS A 40 -26.36 2.79 2.34
CA LYS A 40 -27.06 4.08 2.39
C LYS A 40 -28.50 4.02 1.89
N GLY A 41 -28.80 3.17 0.92
CA GLY A 41 -30.16 2.95 0.40
C GLY A 41 -30.78 4.11 -0.40
N TYR A 42 -30.05 5.19 -0.70
CA TYR A 42 -30.52 6.30 -1.54
C TYR A 42 -29.71 6.41 -2.86
N HIS A 43 -30.13 7.32 -3.75
CA HIS A 43 -29.53 7.50 -5.07
C HIS A 43 -28.01 7.73 -4.98
N TRP A 44 -27.24 6.84 -5.61
CA TRP A 44 -25.78 6.83 -5.62
C TRP A 44 -25.30 6.27 -6.96
N ASP A 45 -24.27 6.86 -7.56
CA ASP A 45 -23.72 6.36 -8.83
C ASP A 45 -23.03 5.00 -8.62
N THR A 46 -23.50 3.96 -9.29
CA THR A 46 -23.01 2.58 -9.21
C THR A 46 -22.43 2.06 -10.53
N ASP A 47 -22.31 2.94 -11.53
CA ASP A 47 -21.86 2.59 -12.86
C ASP A 47 -20.36 2.29 -12.87
N PHE A 48 -19.96 1.32 -13.69
CA PHE A 48 -18.55 1.04 -13.91
C PHE A 48 -17.98 2.01 -14.94
N HIS A 49 -17.24 3.02 -14.51
CA HIS A 49 -16.62 4.01 -15.41
C HIS A 49 -15.24 3.54 -15.87
N SER A 50 -15.07 3.19 -17.15
CA SER A 50 -13.77 2.83 -17.74
C SER A 50 -13.42 3.68 -18.95
N LEU A 51 -12.13 3.91 -19.19
CA LEU A 51 -11.66 4.67 -20.35
C LEU A 51 -11.74 3.83 -21.66
N PRO A 52 -12.57 4.19 -22.66
CA PRO A 52 -12.76 3.37 -23.86
C PRO A 52 -11.51 3.18 -24.72
N SER A 53 -10.54 4.09 -24.63
CA SER A 53 -9.25 3.99 -25.34
C SER A 53 -8.28 3.01 -24.68
N ALA A 54 -8.54 2.58 -23.45
CA ALA A 54 -7.70 1.62 -22.71
C ALA A 54 -8.43 0.30 -22.42
N VAL A 55 -9.77 0.32 -22.32
CA VAL A 55 -10.61 -0.84 -22.02
C VAL A 55 -11.66 -0.97 -23.12
N SER A 56 -11.63 -2.08 -23.85
CA SER A 56 -12.61 -2.35 -24.92
C SER A 56 -14.02 -2.55 -24.35
N ARG A 57 -15.07 -2.38 -25.17
CA ARG A 57 -16.46 -2.63 -24.73
C ARG A 57 -16.69 -4.06 -24.23
N SER A 58 -16.06 -5.05 -24.88
CA SER A 58 -16.16 -6.44 -24.45
C SER A 58 -15.49 -6.66 -23.08
N GLU A 59 -14.29 -6.09 -22.90
CA GLU A 59 -13.58 -6.17 -21.62
C GLU A 59 -14.33 -5.43 -20.51
N HIS A 60 -14.88 -4.25 -20.80
CA HIS A 60 -15.74 -3.49 -19.90
C HIS A 60 -16.90 -4.35 -19.39
N ALA A 61 -17.67 -4.97 -20.29
CA ALA A 61 -18.79 -5.82 -19.92
C ALA A 61 -18.36 -7.04 -19.08
N GLN A 62 -17.21 -7.65 -19.40
CA GLN A 62 -16.68 -8.78 -18.64
C GLN A 62 -16.21 -8.39 -17.23
N ILE A 63 -15.67 -7.18 -17.07
CA ILE A 63 -15.29 -6.63 -15.76
C ILE A 63 -16.56 -6.31 -14.97
N GLU A 64 -17.50 -5.61 -15.58
CA GLU A 64 -18.76 -5.21 -14.94
C GLU A 64 -19.57 -6.42 -14.44
N ALA A 65 -19.62 -7.50 -15.21
CA ALA A 65 -20.26 -8.76 -14.82
C ALA A 65 -19.68 -9.38 -13.53
N LYS A 66 -18.47 -8.99 -13.11
CA LYS A 66 -17.82 -9.46 -11.88
C LYS A 66 -18.04 -8.55 -10.68
N MET A 67 -18.64 -7.36 -10.85
CA MET A 67 -18.73 -6.36 -9.79
C MET A 67 -19.46 -6.86 -8.55
N GLU A 68 -20.60 -7.53 -8.69
CA GLU A 68 -21.35 -8.02 -7.53
C GLU A 68 -20.52 -8.97 -6.65
N SER A 69 -19.77 -9.88 -7.26
CA SER A 69 -18.88 -10.78 -6.51
C SER A 69 -17.74 -10.04 -5.80
N LEU A 70 -17.25 -8.93 -6.36
CA LEU A 70 -16.23 -8.09 -5.72
C LEU A 70 -16.82 -7.30 -4.55
N VAL A 71 -18.04 -6.78 -4.71
CA VAL A 71 -18.78 -6.09 -3.63
C VAL A 71 -19.02 -7.06 -2.47
N ASP A 72 -19.48 -8.28 -2.75
CA ASP A 72 -19.69 -9.30 -1.71
C ASP A 72 -18.40 -9.63 -0.97
N LYS A 73 -17.28 -9.75 -1.70
CA LYS A 73 -15.97 -9.97 -1.09
C LYS A 73 -15.55 -8.80 -0.20
N LEU A 74 -15.73 -7.56 -0.65
CA LEU A 74 -15.44 -6.36 0.14
C LEU A 74 -16.26 -6.34 1.42
N MET A 75 -17.58 -6.57 1.33
CA MET A 75 -18.48 -6.60 2.50
C MET A 75 -18.10 -7.70 3.50
N SER A 76 -17.56 -8.83 3.03
CA SER A 76 -17.11 -9.94 3.88
C SER A 76 -15.63 -9.87 4.32
N SER A 77 -14.89 -8.83 3.93
CA SER A 77 -13.42 -8.79 4.08
C SER A 77 -12.92 -8.41 5.48
N GLY A 78 -13.82 -8.01 6.39
CA GLY A 78 -13.47 -7.46 7.69
C GLY A 78 -13.11 -5.97 7.67
N ILE A 79 -13.09 -5.34 6.50
CA ILE A 79 -12.98 -3.88 6.38
C ILE A 79 -14.28 -3.25 6.90
N ASP A 80 -14.16 -2.19 7.70
CA ASP A 80 -15.29 -1.42 8.19
C ASP A 80 -15.90 -0.57 7.06
N VAL A 81 -16.74 -1.19 6.24
CA VAL A 81 -17.42 -0.53 5.13
C VAL A 81 -18.45 0.49 5.62
N TYR A 82 -18.96 0.35 6.85
CA TYR A 82 -19.88 1.33 7.44
C TYR A 82 -19.16 2.66 7.72
N ALA A 83 -17.95 2.61 8.26
CA ALA A 83 -17.11 3.80 8.43
C ALA A 83 -16.78 4.47 7.07
N ILE A 84 -16.52 3.68 6.03
CA ILE A 84 -16.32 4.21 4.66
C ILE A 84 -17.60 4.89 4.18
N ALA A 85 -18.76 4.26 4.34
CA ALA A 85 -20.05 4.80 3.93
C ALA A 85 -20.42 6.09 4.68
N ASP A 86 -20.07 6.21 5.96
CA ASP A 86 -20.28 7.46 6.70
C ASP A 86 -19.39 8.59 6.16
N GLN A 87 -18.11 8.32 5.93
CA GLN A 87 -17.15 9.32 5.45
C GLN A 87 -17.42 9.74 3.99
N LEU A 88 -17.84 8.81 3.14
CA LEU A 88 -18.02 9.08 1.71
C LEU A 88 -19.35 9.81 1.46
N LYS A 89 -19.25 11.12 1.16
CA LYS A 89 -20.42 12.00 0.94
C LYS A 89 -20.90 12.07 -0.51
N LYS A 90 -20.04 11.77 -1.50
CA LYS A 90 -20.37 11.67 -2.94
C LYS A 90 -19.73 10.40 -3.52
N PRO A 91 -20.28 9.78 -4.59
CA PRO A 91 -19.66 8.63 -5.25
C PRO A 91 -18.27 8.95 -5.77
N LEU A 92 -17.39 7.95 -5.83
CA LEU A 92 -16.07 8.06 -6.45
C LEU A 92 -16.18 7.95 -7.97
N ARG A 93 -15.46 8.78 -8.72
CA ARG A 93 -15.38 8.64 -10.19
C ARG A 93 -13.94 8.75 -10.69
N PRO A 94 -13.43 7.74 -11.42
CA PRO A 94 -12.10 7.81 -12.00
C PRO A 94 -12.03 8.83 -13.15
N ILE A 95 -10.94 9.59 -13.22
CA ILE A 95 -10.65 10.54 -14.30
C ILE A 95 -9.19 10.36 -14.72
N TRP A 96 -8.91 10.29 -16.01
CA TRP A 96 -7.58 9.94 -16.51
C TRP A 96 -6.86 11.13 -17.13
N PHE A 97 -5.59 11.27 -16.75
CA PHE A 97 -4.67 12.25 -17.35
C PHE A 97 -3.37 11.57 -17.74
N THR A 98 -2.77 12.03 -18.83
CA THR A 98 -1.43 11.65 -19.28
C THR A 98 -0.62 12.90 -19.56
N PRO A 99 0.70 12.82 -19.85
CA PRO A 99 1.47 14.02 -20.18
C PRO A 99 0.96 14.72 -21.44
N GLN A 100 0.30 13.99 -22.35
CA GLN A 100 -0.38 14.57 -23.51
C GLN A 100 -1.64 15.38 -23.17
N SER A 101 -2.17 15.23 -21.95
CA SER A 101 -3.26 16.07 -21.42
C SER A 101 -2.74 17.41 -20.89
N CYS A 102 -1.42 17.66 -20.90
CA CYS A 102 -0.86 18.94 -20.46
C CYS A 102 -1.43 20.09 -21.31
N GLY A 103 -1.98 21.11 -20.65
CA GLY A 103 -2.64 22.24 -21.31
C GLY A 103 -4.13 22.04 -21.62
N THR A 104 -4.72 20.87 -21.34
CA THR A 104 -6.19 20.74 -21.37
C THR A 104 -6.82 21.49 -20.19
N ILE A 105 -8.00 22.09 -20.41
CA ILE A 105 -8.79 22.68 -19.34
C ILE A 105 -9.19 21.55 -18.39
N VAL A 106 -8.60 21.54 -17.20
CA VAL A 106 -9.02 20.65 -16.12
C VAL A 106 -10.39 21.14 -15.65
N PRO A 107 -11.42 20.27 -15.61
CA PRO A 107 -12.71 20.66 -15.09
C PRO A 107 -12.56 21.15 -13.65
N ASP A 108 -13.32 22.17 -13.29
CA ASP A 108 -13.54 22.46 -11.87
C ASP A 108 -14.35 21.30 -11.28
N PHE A 109 -13.78 20.67 -10.24
CA PHE A 109 -14.38 19.52 -9.59
C PHE A 109 -15.18 19.88 -8.34
N ASP A 110 -15.18 21.14 -7.91
CA ASP A 110 -15.83 21.55 -6.66
C ASP A 110 -17.35 21.28 -6.68
N ASP A 111 -17.99 21.55 -7.82
CA ASP A 111 -19.44 21.37 -8.02
C ASP A 111 -19.84 20.02 -8.63
N CYS A 112 -18.88 19.09 -8.81
CA CYS A 112 -19.19 17.77 -9.36
C CYS A 112 -20.10 16.95 -8.43
N SER A 113 -20.99 16.14 -9.00
CA SER A 113 -21.85 15.21 -8.25
C SER A 113 -21.11 13.98 -7.71
N PHE A 114 -19.78 13.96 -7.82
CA PHE A 114 -18.88 12.86 -7.46
C PHE A 114 -17.55 13.43 -6.93
N TRP A 115 -16.79 12.59 -6.23
CA TRP A 115 -15.40 12.88 -5.88
C TRP A 115 -14.44 12.31 -6.93
N PRO A 116 -13.60 13.14 -7.57
CA PRO A 116 -12.67 12.67 -8.59
C PRO A 116 -11.57 11.81 -7.96
N VAL A 117 -11.34 10.65 -8.58
CA VAL A 117 -10.15 9.81 -8.38
C VAL A 117 -9.29 9.99 -9.63
N VAL A 118 -8.35 10.93 -9.57
CA VAL A 118 -7.53 11.32 -10.71
C VAL A 118 -6.43 10.28 -10.93
N CYS A 119 -6.62 9.46 -11.95
CA CYS A 119 -5.66 8.49 -12.48
C CYS A 119 -4.63 9.19 -13.39
N LEU A 120 -3.52 9.64 -12.81
CA LEU A 120 -2.45 10.33 -13.53
C LEU A 120 -1.35 9.36 -13.97
N SER A 121 -1.26 9.10 -15.27
CA SER A 121 -0.09 8.43 -15.85
C SER A 121 1.06 9.44 -15.97
N ALA A 122 2.14 9.25 -15.22
CA ALA A 122 3.28 10.16 -15.21
C ALA A 122 4.20 9.99 -16.44
N SER A 123 4.18 8.80 -17.06
CA SER A 123 5.04 8.51 -18.21
C SER A 123 4.45 8.98 -19.52
N GLU A 124 5.26 9.70 -20.29
CA GLU A 124 4.96 9.97 -21.69
C GLU A 124 5.09 8.66 -22.47
N ALA A 125 4.01 8.29 -23.16
CA ALA A 125 3.99 7.13 -24.05
C ALA A 125 4.78 7.42 -25.32
N VAL A 126 5.84 6.64 -25.55
CA VAL A 126 6.69 6.69 -26.75
C VAL A 126 6.65 5.34 -27.44
N GLU A 127 6.68 5.34 -28.78
CA GLU A 127 6.45 4.16 -29.62
C GLU A 127 7.31 2.94 -29.21
N ASN A 128 8.60 3.16 -28.98
CA ASN A 128 9.55 2.11 -28.65
C ASN A 128 9.78 1.90 -27.15
N GLY A 129 9.10 2.65 -26.28
CA GLY A 129 9.33 2.67 -24.83
C GLY A 129 10.60 3.41 -24.41
N TYR A 130 11.38 3.92 -25.35
CA TYR A 130 12.51 4.82 -25.10
C TYR A 130 12.62 5.84 -26.23
N GLN A 131 13.22 6.99 -25.93
CA GLN A 131 13.42 8.08 -26.89
C GLN A 131 14.68 8.86 -26.50
N VAL A 132 15.58 9.07 -27.46
CA VAL A 132 16.75 9.95 -27.25
C VAL A 132 16.24 11.39 -27.17
N ARG A 133 16.61 12.10 -26.10
CA ARG A 133 16.26 13.51 -25.87
C ARG A 133 17.53 14.32 -25.67
N PRO A 134 17.47 15.66 -25.80
CA PRO A 134 18.64 16.51 -25.57
C PRO A 134 19.22 16.28 -24.16
N GLY A 135 20.39 15.66 -24.11
CA GLY A 135 21.15 15.41 -22.88
C GLY A 135 20.77 14.16 -22.08
N TYR A 136 19.83 13.32 -22.53
CA TYR A 136 19.48 12.07 -21.84
C TYR A 136 18.69 11.08 -22.73
N LEU A 137 18.71 9.80 -22.35
CA LEU A 137 17.80 8.80 -22.90
C LEU A 137 16.54 8.73 -22.03
N TYR A 138 15.40 9.14 -22.56
CA TYR A 138 14.13 8.91 -21.89
C TYR A 138 13.76 7.43 -22.00
N VAL A 139 13.46 6.80 -20.87
CA VAL A 139 12.96 5.41 -20.81
C VAL A 139 11.60 5.45 -20.13
N GLN A 140 10.56 5.05 -20.86
CA GLN A 140 9.19 5.07 -20.38
C GLN A 140 9.04 4.13 -19.17
N GLY A 141 8.54 4.68 -18.06
CA GLY A 141 8.39 3.95 -16.80
C GLY A 141 9.68 3.81 -16.00
N SER A 142 10.78 4.51 -16.33
CA SER A 142 12.02 4.44 -15.53
C SER A 142 11.92 5.13 -14.17
N GLY A 143 10.85 5.88 -13.93
CA GLY A 143 10.51 6.43 -12.60
C GLY A 143 9.73 5.45 -11.71
N ASP A 144 9.29 4.31 -12.26
CA ASP A 144 8.80 3.17 -11.49
C ASP A 144 9.96 2.60 -10.66
N ASP A 145 9.70 2.01 -9.49
CA ASP A 145 10.74 1.41 -8.62
C ASP A 145 11.73 2.42 -8.00
N GLN A 146 11.21 3.44 -7.32
CA GLN A 146 12.03 4.45 -6.62
C GLN A 146 13.10 3.87 -5.70
N GLU A 147 12.88 2.70 -5.09
CA GLU A 147 13.85 2.02 -4.25
C GLU A 147 15.19 1.74 -4.95
N ALA A 148 15.21 1.64 -6.29
CA ALA A 148 16.42 1.40 -7.06
C ALA A 148 17.31 2.65 -7.22
N TRP A 149 16.75 3.86 -7.09
CA TRP A 149 17.44 5.11 -7.42
C TRP A 149 17.30 6.23 -6.37
N CYS A 150 16.42 6.09 -5.37
CA CYS A 150 16.15 7.15 -4.41
C CYS A 150 17.26 7.35 -3.37
N LEU A 151 18.17 6.38 -3.19
CA LEU A 151 19.28 6.45 -2.23
C LEU A 151 18.85 6.78 -0.79
N GLY A 152 17.61 6.41 -0.42
CA GLY A 152 17.03 6.71 0.90
C GLY A 152 16.36 8.08 1.01
N LEU A 153 16.34 8.87 -0.07
CA LEU A 153 15.63 10.16 -0.14
C LEU A 153 14.14 9.96 0.06
N THR A 154 13.56 10.71 0.99
CA THR A 154 12.11 10.75 1.23
C THR A 154 11.49 11.94 0.50
N PRO A 155 10.17 11.93 0.21
CA PRO A 155 9.49 13.07 -0.40
C PRO A 155 9.68 14.37 0.37
N SER A 156 9.60 14.35 1.71
CA SER A 156 9.81 15.53 2.55
C SER A 156 11.22 16.09 2.39
N LEU A 157 12.24 15.21 2.48
CA LEU A 157 13.63 15.63 2.29
C LEU A 157 13.87 16.20 0.89
N PHE A 158 13.26 15.60 -0.13
CA PHE A 158 13.34 16.15 -1.49
C PHE A 158 12.76 17.57 -1.53
N TRP A 159 11.53 17.80 -1.07
CA TRP A 159 10.90 19.11 -1.18
C TRP A 159 11.58 20.19 -0.33
N GLU A 160 12.11 19.85 0.83
CA GLU A 160 12.90 20.76 1.66
C GLU A 160 14.22 21.18 0.98
N ASN A 161 14.80 20.31 0.15
CA ASN A 161 16.14 20.50 -0.42
C ASN A 161 16.14 20.54 -1.96
N HIS A 162 14.98 20.63 -2.63
CA HIS A 162 14.85 20.40 -4.07
C HIS A 162 15.70 21.38 -4.89
N GLN A 163 15.81 22.64 -4.45
CA GLN A 163 16.67 23.63 -5.11
C GLN A 163 18.13 23.19 -5.08
N PHE A 164 18.63 22.75 -3.92
CA PHE A 164 19.98 22.22 -3.80
C PHE A 164 20.15 20.91 -4.57
N ILE A 165 19.18 20.00 -4.57
CA ILE A 165 19.32 18.74 -5.33
C ILE A 165 19.39 19.01 -6.85
N LEU A 166 18.56 19.92 -7.35
CA LEU A 166 18.33 20.12 -8.79
C LEU A 166 19.23 21.17 -9.46
N GLU A 167 20.00 21.95 -8.68
CA GLU A 167 20.86 23.02 -9.21
C GLU A 167 21.96 22.50 -10.15
N SER A 168 22.54 21.32 -9.88
CA SER A 168 23.59 20.73 -10.74
C SER A 168 23.30 19.27 -11.07
N LYS A 169 23.09 18.98 -12.36
CA LYS A 169 22.81 17.64 -12.87
C LYS A 169 23.88 16.61 -12.50
N GLY A 170 25.16 16.99 -12.51
CA GLY A 170 26.28 16.10 -12.22
C GLY A 170 26.47 15.79 -10.74
N GLU A 171 25.90 16.62 -9.85
CA GLU A 171 26.10 16.53 -8.40
C GLU A 171 24.88 15.95 -7.67
N CYS A 172 23.78 15.69 -8.38
CA CYS A 172 22.49 15.29 -7.81
C CYS A 172 22.61 14.11 -6.85
N GLU A 173 23.24 13.02 -7.27
CA GLU A 173 23.43 11.82 -6.43
C GLU A 173 24.26 12.11 -5.18
N ARG A 174 25.36 12.87 -5.31
CA ARG A 174 26.21 13.23 -4.17
C ARG A 174 25.44 14.08 -3.15
N ARG A 175 24.69 15.07 -3.61
CA ARG A 175 23.87 15.96 -2.78
C ARG A 175 22.74 15.19 -2.08
N VAL A 176 22.11 14.25 -2.75
CA VAL A 176 21.11 13.35 -2.14
C VAL A 176 21.73 12.53 -1.00
N ARG A 177 22.92 11.94 -1.22
CA ARG A 177 23.61 11.17 -0.17
C ARG A 177 23.96 12.03 1.05
N GLU A 178 24.38 13.27 0.82
CA GLU A 178 24.69 14.26 1.88
C GLU A 178 23.45 14.56 2.73
N ILE A 179 22.32 14.92 2.10
CA ILE A 179 21.06 15.22 2.79
C ILE A 179 20.54 14.01 3.60
N VAL A 180 20.55 12.82 2.98
CA VAL A 180 20.05 11.61 3.63
C VAL A 180 20.91 11.26 4.85
N LYS A 181 22.24 11.40 4.75
CA LYS A 181 23.16 11.17 5.85
C LYS A 181 22.88 12.14 7.01
N ASP A 182 22.81 13.44 6.73
CA ASP A 182 22.54 14.46 7.74
C ASP A 182 21.19 14.24 8.42
N SER A 183 20.18 13.81 7.67
CA SER A 183 18.85 13.48 8.20
C SER A 183 18.89 12.28 9.15
N LEU A 184 19.63 11.22 8.80
CA LEU A 184 19.80 10.05 9.65
C LEU A 184 20.55 10.37 10.95
N GLU A 185 21.57 11.23 10.89
CA GLU A 185 22.31 11.68 12.08
C GLU A 185 21.41 12.49 13.02
N LYS A 186 20.53 13.36 12.48
CA LYS A 186 19.53 14.11 13.25
C LYS A 186 18.43 13.22 13.84
N MET A 187 17.99 12.19 13.13
CA MET A 187 16.96 11.26 13.64
C MET A 187 17.49 10.37 14.77
N ASN A 188 18.73 9.89 14.68
CA ASN A 188 19.35 9.09 15.74
C ASN A 188 19.52 9.86 17.06
N SER A 189 19.41 11.19 17.04
CA SER A 189 19.46 12.04 18.23
C SER A 189 18.09 12.34 18.85
N GLN A 190 16.97 11.90 18.24
CA GLN A 190 15.62 12.04 18.80
C GLN A 190 14.73 10.79 18.54
N PRO A 191 14.75 9.78 19.42
CA PRO A 191 13.85 8.64 19.31
C PRO A 191 12.40 9.06 19.58
N THR A 192 11.53 8.94 18.58
CA THR A 192 10.08 9.09 18.74
C THR A 192 9.50 7.72 19.07
N GLY A 193 9.26 7.43 20.35
CA GLY A 193 8.86 6.10 20.85
C GLY A 193 7.43 5.66 20.48
N SER A 194 7.03 5.73 19.20
CA SER A 194 5.67 5.35 18.78
C SER A 194 5.58 3.89 18.33
N PHE A 195 4.68 3.13 18.95
CA PHE A 195 4.32 1.76 18.55
C PHE A 195 2.98 1.75 17.83
N ALA A 196 2.87 0.98 16.75
CA ALA A 196 1.63 0.76 16.03
C ALA A 196 0.95 -0.52 16.51
N PHE A 197 -0.13 -0.39 17.29
CA PHE A 197 -0.90 -1.52 17.81
C PHE A 197 -1.84 -2.09 16.75
N ILE A 198 -1.80 -3.41 16.56
CA ILE A 198 -2.71 -4.14 15.67
C ILE A 198 -4.02 -4.39 16.41
N LYS A 199 -4.95 -3.45 16.35
CA LYS A 199 -6.21 -3.55 17.09
C LYS A 199 -7.13 -4.66 16.52
N PRO A 200 -7.91 -5.35 17.37
CA PRO A 200 -8.01 -5.21 18.83
C PRO A 200 -7.04 -6.10 19.64
N THR A 201 -5.93 -6.54 19.03
CA THR A 201 -4.95 -7.42 19.70
C THR A 201 -3.97 -6.66 20.59
N THR A 202 -3.16 -7.41 21.33
CA THR A 202 -2.04 -6.88 22.14
C THR A 202 -0.73 -6.77 21.36
N ILE A 203 -0.71 -7.08 20.05
CA ILE A 203 0.50 -7.02 19.23
C ILE A 203 0.77 -5.58 18.80
N ALA A 204 2.03 -5.15 18.91
CA ALA A 204 2.51 -3.88 18.38
C ALA A 204 3.66 -4.05 17.40
N ILE A 205 3.76 -3.15 16.43
CA ILE A 205 4.83 -3.07 15.43
C ILE A 205 5.55 -1.73 15.58
N SER A 206 6.88 -1.72 15.50
CA SER A 206 7.71 -0.52 15.58
C SER A 206 8.98 -0.70 14.74
N ASP A 207 9.63 0.40 14.37
CA ASP A 207 11.02 0.36 13.94
C ASP A 207 11.98 0.28 15.13
N LEU A 208 13.25 -0.06 14.83
CA LEU A 208 14.28 -0.31 15.84
C LEU A 208 14.61 0.93 16.66
N ALA A 209 14.67 2.11 16.02
CA ALA A 209 15.02 3.37 16.68
C ALA A 209 13.95 3.76 17.71
N SER A 210 12.68 3.62 17.34
CA SER A 210 11.54 3.89 18.20
C SER A 210 11.44 2.87 19.35
N ALA A 211 11.71 1.59 19.06
CA ALA A 211 11.59 0.50 20.04
C ALA A 211 12.65 0.55 21.15
N GLN A 212 13.87 0.99 20.86
CA GLN A 212 14.99 1.05 21.82
C GLN A 212 14.67 1.86 23.08
N SER A 213 13.79 2.84 22.97
CA SER A 213 13.44 3.73 24.08
C SER A 213 12.45 3.13 25.08
N ASN A 214 11.64 2.14 24.69
CA ASN A 214 10.43 1.78 25.42
C ASN A 214 10.00 0.30 25.27
N TRP A 215 10.91 -0.62 24.92
CA TRP A 215 10.55 -2.03 24.74
C TRP A 215 10.17 -2.76 26.04
N GLN A 216 10.49 -2.19 27.22
CA GLN A 216 10.25 -2.86 28.51
C GLN A 216 8.76 -2.99 28.84
N GLN A 217 7.88 -2.30 28.10
CA GLN A 217 6.44 -2.41 28.25
C GLN A 217 5.84 -3.69 27.62
N PHE A 218 6.65 -4.50 26.94
CA PHE A 218 6.20 -5.72 26.26
C PHE A 218 6.74 -6.97 26.95
N ASP A 219 5.89 -7.98 27.08
CA ASP A 219 6.25 -9.27 27.66
C ASP A 219 7.17 -10.10 26.75
N ILE A 220 7.02 -9.95 25.42
CA ILE A 220 7.77 -10.70 24.40
C ILE A 220 8.22 -9.72 23.30
N ILE A 221 9.49 -9.83 22.91
CA ILE A 221 10.11 -9.00 21.88
C ILE A 221 10.61 -9.90 20.75
N ILE A 222 10.11 -9.66 19.53
CA ILE A 222 10.63 -10.30 18.31
C ILE A 222 11.37 -9.25 17.49
N ASN A 223 12.70 -9.26 17.58
CA ASN A 223 13.53 -8.34 16.82
C ASN A 223 13.79 -8.89 15.42
N CYS A 224 13.26 -8.20 14.42
CA CYS A 224 13.41 -8.55 13.01
C CYS A 224 14.53 -7.76 12.29
N SER A 225 15.27 -6.90 12.99
CA SER A 225 16.33 -6.07 12.40
C SER A 225 17.66 -6.84 12.31
N GLU A 226 18.60 -6.36 11.48
CA GLU A 226 19.94 -6.94 11.41
C GLU A 226 20.70 -6.81 12.75
N LYS A 227 20.52 -5.67 13.43
CA LYS A 227 21.19 -5.39 14.70
C LYS A 227 20.55 -6.19 15.84
N ASN A 228 21.34 -7.05 16.48
CA ASN A 228 20.95 -7.68 17.73
C ASN A 228 21.03 -6.65 18.88
N LEU A 229 20.05 -6.69 19.78
CA LEU A 229 19.96 -5.84 20.97
C LEU A 229 20.46 -6.55 22.23
N GLU A 230 20.80 -7.84 22.14
CA GLU A 230 21.37 -8.65 23.22
C GLU A 230 20.56 -8.61 24.53
N LEU A 231 19.22 -8.67 24.40
CA LEU A 231 18.29 -8.70 25.52
C LEU A 231 18.18 -10.11 26.14
N ASN A 232 17.55 -10.20 27.32
CA ASN A 232 17.33 -11.45 28.06
C ASN A 232 16.67 -12.53 27.19
N SER A 233 17.21 -13.75 27.18
CA SER A 233 16.90 -14.78 26.18
C SER A 233 15.46 -15.30 26.21
N ASP A 234 14.81 -15.31 27.37
CA ASP A 234 13.54 -16.03 27.53
C ASP A 234 12.34 -15.28 26.94
N THR A 235 12.44 -13.95 26.82
CA THR A 235 11.39 -13.08 26.28
C THR A 235 11.82 -12.37 24.99
N TYR A 236 13.02 -12.66 24.49
CA TYR A 236 13.59 -12.00 23.32
C TYR A 236 13.99 -13.01 22.25
N LEU A 237 13.43 -12.84 21.05
CA LEU A 237 13.77 -13.64 19.88
C LEU A 237 14.33 -12.73 18.78
N HIS A 238 15.57 -12.98 18.36
CA HIS A 238 16.19 -12.28 17.24
C HIS A 238 16.08 -13.10 15.95
N LEU A 239 15.37 -12.56 14.96
CA LEU A 239 15.18 -13.12 13.63
C LEU A 239 15.68 -12.11 12.58
N PRO A 240 16.99 -12.05 12.30
CA PRO A 240 17.55 -11.01 11.46
C PRO A 240 17.00 -11.08 10.02
N ILE A 241 16.47 -9.94 9.53
CA ILE A 241 16.00 -9.77 8.16
C ILE A 241 16.90 -8.73 7.48
N PRO A 242 17.47 -9.01 6.30
CA PRO A 242 18.34 -8.08 5.60
C PRO A 242 17.69 -6.72 5.33
N GLU A 243 18.46 -5.63 5.45
CA GLU A 243 18.03 -4.23 5.44
C GLU A 243 17.23 -3.79 4.19
N GLY A 244 17.28 -4.57 3.10
CA GLY A 244 16.58 -4.25 1.85
C GLY A 244 15.05 -4.19 1.96
N LYS A 245 14.41 -4.99 2.82
CA LYS A 245 12.93 -5.09 2.91
C LYS A 245 12.33 -4.48 4.18
N ARG A 246 12.90 -3.36 4.65
CA ARG A 246 12.45 -2.41 5.71
C ARG A 246 11.10 -2.70 6.39
N GLY A 247 10.98 -3.78 7.16
CA GLY A 247 9.75 -4.06 7.91
C GLY A 247 8.47 -4.22 7.08
N LYS A 248 8.57 -4.32 5.73
CA LYS A 248 7.42 -4.31 4.81
C LYS A 248 6.95 -5.71 4.45
N ASP A 249 7.87 -6.68 4.40
CA ASP A 249 7.60 -7.99 3.80
C ASP A 249 7.70 -9.13 4.80
N SER A 250 8.92 -9.59 5.11
CA SER A 250 9.14 -10.78 5.94
C SER A 250 8.64 -10.61 7.37
N SER A 251 8.85 -9.44 7.99
CA SER A 251 8.32 -9.12 9.32
C SER A 251 6.80 -9.11 9.37
N VAL A 252 6.14 -8.65 8.30
CA VAL A 252 4.68 -8.71 8.16
C VAL A 252 4.22 -10.16 8.08
N GLY A 253 4.96 -11.02 7.37
CA GLY A 253 4.71 -12.46 7.35
C GLY A 253 4.79 -13.12 8.73
N ILE A 254 5.76 -12.72 9.56
CA ILE A 254 5.90 -13.18 10.95
C ILE A 254 4.70 -12.72 11.79
N ALA A 255 4.40 -11.42 11.79
CA ALA A 255 3.26 -10.86 12.51
C ALA A 255 1.94 -11.54 12.09
N LEU A 256 1.74 -11.75 10.79
CA LEU A 256 0.58 -12.46 10.24
C LEU A 256 0.50 -13.89 10.75
N SER A 257 1.62 -14.60 10.83
CA SER A 257 1.65 -15.98 11.32
C SER A 257 1.28 -16.07 12.80
N ILE A 258 1.71 -15.09 13.61
CA ILE A 258 1.33 -15.01 15.04
C ILE A 258 -0.17 -14.74 15.17
N LEU A 259 -0.70 -13.75 14.44
CA LEU A 259 -2.12 -13.43 14.46
C LEU A 259 -2.98 -14.63 14.05
N VAL A 260 -2.62 -15.30 12.96
CA VAL A 260 -3.38 -16.45 12.44
C VAL A 260 -3.34 -17.64 13.39
N ASN A 261 -2.23 -17.87 14.08
CA ASN A 261 -2.07 -19.04 14.94
C ASN A 261 -2.63 -18.85 16.35
N TYR A 262 -2.62 -17.63 16.89
CA TYR A 262 -2.91 -17.37 18.29
C TYR A 262 -4.05 -16.38 18.54
N PHE A 263 -4.56 -15.68 17.54
CA PHE A 263 -5.63 -14.71 17.73
C PHE A 263 -6.85 -15.04 16.87
N ASP A 264 -8.02 -14.94 17.49
CA ASP A 264 -9.28 -15.02 16.75
C ASP A 264 -9.60 -13.72 15.99
N LEU A 265 -10.74 -13.73 15.30
CA LEU A 265 -11.25 -12.58 14.56
C LEU A 265 -11.86 -11.50 15.46
N ASP A 266 -11.91 -11.68 16.78
CA ASP A 266 -12.25 -10.64 17.76
C ASP A 266 -10.99 -10.10 18.47
N GLY A 267 -9.82 -10.63 18.09
CA GLY A 267 -8.50 -10.26 18.61
C GLY A 267 -8.23 -10.76 20.01
N GLN A 268 -8.95 -11.78 20.47
CA GLN A 268 -8.66 -12.47 21.72
C GLN A 268 -7.60 -13.56 21.51
N LEU A 269 -6.73 -13.71 22.50
CA LEU A 269 -5.65 -14.69 22.48
C LEU A 269 -6.18 -16.10 22.79
N GLN A 270 -6.03 -17.01 21.84
CA GLN A 270 -6.45 -18.40 21.92
C GLN A 270 -5.22 -19.29 22.17
N LYS A 271 -4.97 -19.63 23.45
CA LYS A 271 -3.80 -20.45 23.83
C LYS A 271 -4.01 -21.96 23.68
N GLU A 272 -5.25 -22.42 23.85
CA GLU A 272 -5.55 -23.85 24.01
C GLU A 272 -6.18 -24.49 22.77
N THR A 273 -6.86 -23.70 21.93
CA THR A 273 -7.49 -24.18 20.70
C THR A 273 -6.87 -23.50 19.50
N LYS A 274 -6.38 -24.28 18.53
CA LYS A 274 -5.95 -23.72 17.25
C LYS A 274 -7.19 -23.47 16.39
N PRO A 275 -7.52 -22.22 16.05
CA PRO A 275 -8.65 -21.97 15.17
C PRO A 275 -8.39 -22.65 13.81
N ARG A 276 -9.45 -23.19 13.19
CA ARG A 276 -9.34 -23.70 11.82
C ARG A 276 -8.95 -22.54 10.91
N VAL A 277 -7.76 -22.60 10.35
CA VAL A 277 -7.26 -21.54 9.47
C VAL A 277 -7.69 -21.82 8.05
N ASP A 278 -8.47 -20.91 7.49
CA ASP A 278 -8.75 -20.87 6.07
C ASP A 278 -8.15 -19.61 5.43
N LYS A 279 -8.30 -19.50 4.11
CA LYS A 279 -7.81 -18.35 3.34
C LYS A 279 -8.44 -17.03 3.80
N LYS A 280 -9.69 -17.05 4.29
CA LYS A 280 -10.39 -15.84 4.73
C LYS A 280 -9.79 -15.32 6.04
N VAL A 281 -9.48 -16.20 6.98
CA VAL A 281 -8.80 -15.83 8.23
C VAL A 281 -7.46 -15.16 7.95
N ILE A 282 -6.64 -15.74 7.06
CA ILE A 282 -5.35 -15.16 6.66
C ILE A 282 -5.53 -13.78 6.04
N GLN A 283 -6.53 -13.61 5.16
CA GLN A 283 -6.82 -12.32 4.53
C GLN A 283 -7.28 -11.26 5.55
N HIS A 284 -8.17 -11.63 6.46
CA HIS A 284 -8.68 -10.73 7.50
C HIS A 284 -7.56 -10.25 8.44
N GLN A 285 -6.72 -11.16 8.91
CA GLN A 285 -5.57 -10.80 9.77
C GLN A 285 -4.53 -9.96 9.01
N LEU A 286 -4.33 -10.20 7.70
CA LEU A 286 -3.45 -9.36 6.88
C LEU A 286 -3.99 -7.93 6.75
N VAL A 287 -5.29 -7.77 6.51
CA VAL A 287 -5.95 -6.45 6.44
C VAL A 287 -5.72 -5.69 7.75
N ARG A 288 -5.87 -6.34 8.91
CA ARG A 288 -5.60 -5.73 10.22
C ARG A 288 -4.19 -5.17 10.36
N ILE A 289 -3.17 -5.91 9.90
CA ILE A 289 -1.79 -5.44 9.92
C ILE A 289 -1.65 -4.20 9.05
N ILE A 290 -2.16 -4.24 7.81
CA ILE A 290 -2.05 -3.14 6.85
C ILE A 290 -2.77 -1.88 7.37
N SER A 291 -3.93 -2.04 8.00
CA SER A 291 -4.68 -0.93 8.62
C SER A 291 -3.96 -0.31 9.81
N SER A 292 -3.06 -1.04 10.47
CA SER A 292 -2.33 -0.57 11.65
C SER A 292 -0.91 -0.10 11.33
N TRP A 293 -0.31 -0.62 10.25
CA TRP A 293 1.06 -0.33 9.83
C TRP A 293 1.11 -0.09 8.32
N GLU A 294 1.08 1.18 7.93
CA GLU A 294 1.00 1.61 6.52
C GLU A 294 2.17 1.11 5.65
N LYS A 295 3.34 0.84 6.25
CA LYS A 295 4.50 0.31 5.54
C LYS A 295 4.35 -1.17 5.17
N ALA A 296 3.34 -1.88 5.68
CA ALA A 296 3.13 -3.30 5.42
C ALA A 296 2.81 -3.55 3.93
N SER A 297 3.68 -4.31 3.26
CA SER A 297 3.53 -4.68 1.85
C SER A 297 4.17 -6.05 1.60
N PRO A 298 3.54 -7.15 2.08
CA PRO A 298 4.09 -8.48 1.93
C PRO A 298 4.05 -8.95 0.48
N SER A 299 5.16 -9.51 0.03
CA SER A 299 5.31 -10.07 -1.31
C SER A 299 4.42 -11.29 -1.50
N ARG A 300 4.07 -11.58 -2.76
CA ARG A 300 3.35 -12.83 -3.12
C ARG A 300 4.08 -14.07 -2.60
N THR A 301 5.41 -14.05 -2.57
CA THR A 301 6.23 -15.16 -2.06
C THR A 301 6.01 -15.36 -0.56
N THR A 302 6.04 -14.28 0.23
CA THR A 302 5.77 -14.33 1.67
C THR A 302 4.36 -14.81 1.95
N LEU A 303 3.36 -14.24 1.28
CA LEU A 303 1.97 -14.67 1.44
C LEU A 303 1.76 -16.12 1.02
N LYS A 304 2.42 -16.60 -0.04
CA LYS A 304 2.38 -18.02 -0.42
C LYS A 304 2.95 -18.92 0.67
N LYS A 305 4.07 -18.55 1.30
CA LYS A 305 4.65 -19.33 2.41
C LYS A 305 3.68 -19.44 3.59
N VAL A 306 3.08 -18.32 4.02
CA VAL A 306 2.08 -18.31 5.11
C VAL A 306 0.88 -19.19 4.74
N ASN A 307 0.32 -18.99 3.54
CA ASN A 307 -0.81 -19.77 3.04
C ASN A 307 -0.52 -21.27 2.99
N VAL A 308 0.63 -21.67 2.44
CA VAL A 308 1.03 -23.08 2.39
C VAL A 308 1.14 -23.64 3.79
N TYR A 309 1.85 -22.97 4.71
CA TYR A 309 2.04 -23.46 6.07
C TYR A 309 0.72 -23.72 6.80
N PHE A 310 -0.21 -22.76 6.79
CA PHE A 310 -1.45 -22.91 7.56
C PHE A 310 -2.51 -23.75 6.86
N MET A 311 -2.63 -23.68 5.53
CA MET A 311 -3.67 -24.41 4.81
C MET A 311 -3.26 -25.84 4.44
N SER A 312 -1.97 -26.19 4.37
CA SER A 312 -1.56 -27.57 4.10
C SER A 312 -1.82 -28.50 5.28
N HIS A 313 -1.74 -27.98 6.52
CA HIS A 313 -1.93 -28.77 7.75
C HIS A 313 -3.40 -28.90 8.15
N SER A 314 -4.30 -28.07 7.61
CA SER A 314 -5.75 -28.17 7.85
C SER A 314 -6.45 -29.26 7.02
N ASN A 315 -5.75 -29.88 6.06
CA ASN A 315 -6.29 -30.97 5.23
C ASN A 315 -5.92 -32.37 5.76
N THR A 316 -5.18 -32.48 6.87
CA THR A 316 -4.64 -33.74 7.40
C THR A 316 -5.34 -34.23 8.67
N THR A 317 -6.54 -33.75 8.96
CA THR A 317 -7.36 -34.20 10.08
C THR A 317 -8.81 -34.33 9.62
N ASP A 318 -9.10 -35.49 9.04
CA ASP A 318 -10.42 -36.15 9.05
C ASP A 318 -10.17 -37.61 9.48
#